data_AF-A0A2A2K2N5-F1
#
_entry.id   AF-A0A2A2K2N5-F1
#
_cell.length_a   1.000
_cell.length_b   1.000
_cell.length_c   1.000
_cell.angle_alpha   90.00
_cell.angle_beta   90.00
_cell.angle_gamma   90.00
#
_symmetry.space_group_name_H-M   'P 1'
#
loop_
_entity.id
_entity.type
_entity.pdbx_description
1 polymer ?
#
loop_
_entity_poly.entity_id
_entity_poly.type
_entity_poly.pdbx_seq_one_letter_code
_entity_poly.pdbx_strand_id
1 'polypeptide(L)'
;MEFDAAREVCIGLHYDLVTVTDLFNNNFLTLKALNEYNNLALNLWIGYEQVGDSWQWTDGSPNGYTHWAPGNVIRSFQNFQ
;
A
#
# COMPACT_ATOMS: atom_id res chain seq x y z
N MET A 1 13.92 -5.73 -3.50
CA MET A 1 14.04 -4.29 -3.17
C MET A 1 13.36 -4.12 -1.83
N GLU A 2 14.00 -3.45 -0.88
CA GLU A 2 13.39 -3.13 0.42
C GLU A 2 12.45 -1.92 0.29
N PHE A 3 11.55 -1.72 1.26
CA PHE A 3 10.59 -0.62 1.25
C PHE A 3 11.28 0.76 1.13
N ASP A 4 12.28 1.02 1.99
CA ASP A 4 12.99 2.31 2.00
C ASP A 4 13.65 2.61 0.65
N ALA A 5 14.28 1.60 0.04
CA ALA A 5 14.89 1.73 -1.28
C ALA A 5 13.86 2.03 -2.38
N ALA A 6 12.67 1.41 -2.31
CA ALA A 6 11.59 1.69 -3.26
C ALA A 6 11.07 3.13 -3.10
N ARG A 7 10.93 3.58 -1.85
CA ARG A 7 10.51 4.94 -1.52
C ARG A 7 11.54 5.99 -1.96
N GLU A 8 12.81 5.75 -1.71
CA GLU A 8 13.91 6.63 -2.15
C GLU A 8 13.90 6.83 -3.67
N VAL A 9 13.64 5.77 -4.45
CA VAL A 9 13.50 5.87 -5.91
C VAL A 9 12.31 6.76 -6.28
N CYS A 10 11.14 6.57 -5.67
CA CYS A 10 9.96 7.41 -5.93
C CYS A 10 10.22 8.89 -5.58
N ILE A 11 10.84 9.15 -4.42
CA ILE A 11 11.21 10.50 -3.98
C ILE A 11 12.20 11.14 -4.96
N GLY A 12 13.18 10.38 -5.45
CA GLY A 12 14.12 10.84 -6.46
C GLY A 12 13.46 11.23 -7.79
N LEU A 13 12.26 10.74 -8.06
CA LEU A 13 11.43 11.09 -9.21
C LEU A 13 10.40 12.20 -8.90
N HIS A 14 10.48 12.84 -7.73
CA HIS A 14 9.51 13.84 -7.23
C HIS A 14 8.09 13.28 -6.99
N TYR A 15 7.99 11.99 -6.68
CA TYR A 15 6.77 11.30 -6.27
C TYR A 15 6.96 10.63 -4.89
N ASP A 16 5.99 9.87 -4.42
CA ASP A 16 6.13 8.93 -3.30
C ASP A 16 5.50 7.58 -3.71
N LEU A 17 5.64 6.56 -2.88
CA LEU A 17 4.92 5.30 -3.05
C LEU A 17 3.41 5.54 -3.02
N VAL A 18 2.67 4.73 -3.77
CA VAL A 18 1.23 4.95 -3.99
C VAL A 18 0.39 4.72 -2.73
N THR A 19 -0.55 5.63 -2.49
CA THR A 19 -1.61 5.51 -1.48
C THR A 19 -2.83 4.80 -2.07
N VAL A 20 -3.46 3.93 -1.29
CA VAL A 20 -4.68 3.22 -1.69
C VAL A 20 -5.80 3.49 -0.68
N THR A 21 -6.68 4.44 -0.99
CA THR A 21 -7.75 4.89 -0.07
C THR A 21 -9.12 4.27 -0.36
N ASP A 22 -9.27 3.53 -1.44
CA ASP A 22 -10.53 2.87 -1.80
C ASP A 22 -10.34 1.65 -2.71
N LEU A 23 -11.45 0.92 -2.92
CA LEU A 23 -11.50 -0.26 -3.77
C LEU A 23 -11.22 0.05 -5.25
N PHE A 24 -11.57 1.25 -5.72
CA PHE A 24 -11.35 1.64 -7.11
C PHE A 24 -9.86 1.79 -7.40
N ASN A 25 -9.11 2.49 -6.54
CA ASN A 25 -7.65 2.61 -6.60
C ASN A 25 -6.99 1.22 -6.53
N ASN A 26 -7.42 0.38 -5.57
CA ASN A 26 -6.90 -0.98 -5.41
C ASN A 26 -7.04 -1.81 -6.69
N ASN A 27 -8.23 -1.81 -7.28
CA ASN A 27 -8.52 -2.58 -8.49
C ASN A 27 -7.78 -2.02 -9.71
N PHE A 28 -7.71 -0.68 -9.84
CA PHE A 28 -6.96 -0.04 -10.92
C PHE A 28 -5.48 -0.44 -10.88
N LEU A 29 -4.83 -0.36 -9.71
CA LEU A 29 -3.42 -0.74 -9.55
C LEU A 29 -3.18 -2.22 -9.82
N THR A 30 -4.09 -3.09 -9.35
CA THR A 30 -4.02 -4.54 -9.63
C THR A 30 -4.06 -4.83 -11.13
N LEU A 31 -4.99 -4.20 -11.86
CA LEU A 31 -5.10 -4.36 -13.30
C LEU A 31 -3.90 -3.75 -14.03
N LYS A 32 -3.36 -2.63 -13.57
CA LYS A 32 -2.13 -2.05 -14.14
C LYS A 32 -0.94 -2.98 -13.94
N ALA A 33 -0.73 -3.51 -12.74
CA ALA A 33 0.34 -4.47 -12.47
C ALA A 33 0.20 -5.74 -13.34
N LEU A 34 -1.02 -6.26 -13.52
CA LEU A 34 -1.27 -7.37 -14.43
C LEU A 34 -0.89 -7.04 -15.88
N ASN A 35 -1.28 -5.87 -16.38
CA ASN A 35 -1.02 -5.50 -17.78
C ASN A 35 0.47 -5.24 -18.04
N GLU A 36 1.18 -4.58 -17.13
CA GLU A 36 2.59 -4.21 -17.32
C GLU A 36 3.52 -5.41 -17.14
N TYR A 37 3.21 -6.32 -16.21
CA TYR A 37 4.12 -7.39 -15.82
C TYR A 37 3.61 -8.81 -16.10
N ASN A 38 2.37 -8.95 -16.62
CA ASN A 38 1.72 -10.22 -16.90
C ASN A 38 1.74 -11.21 -15.72
N ASN A 39 1.69 -10.70 -14.48
CA ASN A 39 1.79 -11.51 -13.28
C ASN A 39 1.08 -10.85 -12.09
N LEU A 40 0.02 -11.49 -11.58
CA LEU A 40 -0.73 -11.05 -10.39
C LEU A 40 -0.03 -11.40 -9.07
N ALA A 41 0.97 -12.28 -9.07
CA ALA A 41 1.70 -12.70 -7.88
C ALA A 41 2.93 -11.83 -7.58
N LEU A 42 3.02 -10.64 -8.19
CA LEU A 42 4.12 -9.72 -7.93
C LEU A 42 3.93 -8.99 -6.61
N ASN A 43 5.00 -9.01 -5.81
CA ASN A 43 5.11 -8.19 -4.62
C ASN A 43 5.58 -6.80 -5.04
N LEU A 44 4.68 -5.83 -4.98
CA LEU A 44 4.96 -4.41 -5.22
C LEU A 44 4.81 -3.63 -3.91
N TRP A 45 5.73 -2.71 -3.65
CA TRP A 45 5.62 -1.81 -2.51
C TRP A 45 4.56 -0.73 -2.79
N ILE A 46 3.77 -0.43 -1.77
CA ILE A 46 2.83 0.69 -1.70
C ILE A 46 3.20 1.55 -0.49
N GLY A 47 2.68 2.76 -0.39
CA GLY A 47 3.04 3.74 0.64
C GLY A 47 2.45 3.47 2.02
N TYR A 48 2.24 2.22 2.41
CA TYR A 48 1.70 1.87 3.73
C TYR A 48 2.82 1.36 4.64
N GLU A 49 3.16 2.11 5.66
CA GLU A 49 4.29 1.83 6.57
C GLU A 49 3.84 1.72 8.02
N GLN A 50 4.57 0.92 8.80
CA GLN A 50 4.35 0.83 10.23
C GLN A 50 5.24 1.84 10.97
N VAL A 51 4.60 2.82 11.60
CA VAL A 51 5.24 3.81 12.47
C VAL A 51 4.84 3.52 13.91
N GLY A 52 5.78 2.97 14.69
CA GLY A 52 5.52 2.45 16.02
C GLY A 52 4.52 1.28 15.98
N ASP A 53 3.41 1.42 16.68
CA ASP A 53 2.34 0.40 16.74
C ASP A 53 1.21 0.65 15.73
N SER A 54 1.37 1.64 14.83
CA SER A 54 0.32 2.06 13.90
C SER A 54 0.78 1.97 12.46
N TRP A 55 -0.14 1.60 11.57
CA TRP A 55 0.07 1.70 10.13
C TRP A 55 -0.40 3.06 9.64
N GLN A 56 0.36 3.68 8.73
CA GLN A 56 0.11 5.03 8.23
C GLN A 56 0.50 5.11 6.75
N TRP A 57 -0.18 5.97 6.01
CA TRP A 57 0.21 6.30 4.64
C TRP A 57 1.36 7.31 4.63
N THR A 58 2.34 7.09 3.77
CA THR A 58 3.55 7.93 3.65
C THR A 58 3.24 9.39 3.25
N ASP A 59 2.10 9.63 2.60
CA ASP A 59 1.60 10.94 2.19
C ASP A 59 0.71 11.63 3.24
N GLY A 60 0.46 10.99 4.39
CA GLY A 60 -0.43 11.49 5.44
C GLY A 60 -1.93 11.27 5.20
N SER A 61 -2.31 10.51 4.18
CA SER A 61 -3.70 10.15 3.91
C SER A 61 -4.34 9.38 5.08
N PRO A 62 -5.66 9.50 5.29
CA PRO A 62 -6.33 8.84 6.40
C PRO A 62 -6.40 7.31 6.25
N ASN A 63 -6.35 6.62 7.38
CA ASN A 63 -6.50 5.16 7.48
C ASN A 63 -7.95 4.70 7.38
N GLY A 64 -8.59 4.92 6.23
CA GLY A 64 -10.00 4.56 5.99
C GLY A 64 -10.22 3.24 5.24
N TYR A 65 -9.21 2.73 4.55
CA TYR A 65 -9.31 1.54 3.70
C TYR A 65 -8.08 0.67 3.87
N THR A 66 -8.30 -0.64 3.97
CA THR A 66 -7.23 -1.66 3.92
C THR A 66 -7.73 -2.89 3.17
N HIS A 67 -6.82 -3.59 2.50
CA HIS A 67 -7.12 -4.82 1.77
C HIS A 67 -6.07 -5.90 2.09
N TRP A 68 -6.00 -6.28 3.37
CA TRP A 68 -5.05 -7.28 3.85
C TRP A 68 -5.34 -8.66 3.27
N ALA A 69 -4.28 -9.38 2.88
CA ALA A 69 -4.39 -10.77 2.50
C ALA A 69 -4.91 -11.62 3.69
N PRO A 70 -5.65 -12.71 3.45
CA PRO A 70 -6.16 -13.58 4.51
C PRO A 70 -5.06 -14.01 5.48
N GLY A 71 -5.31 -13.89 6.79
CA GLY A 71 -4.33 -14.22 7.84
C GLY A 71 -3.37 -13.09 8.20
N ASN A 72 -3.28 -12.02 7.39
CA ASN A 72 -2.45 -10.83 7.65
C ASN A 72 -3.26 -9.64 8.19
N VAL A 73 -4.47 -9.88 8.71
CA VAL A 73 -5.29 -8.83 9.33
C VAL A 73 -4.60 -8.26 10.55
N ILE A 74 -4.37 -6.95 10.57
CA ILE A 74 -3.90 -6.26 11.77
C ILE A 74 -5.05 -6.23 12.77
N ARG A 75 -4.82 -6.71 13.99
CA ARG A 75 -5.82 -6.73 15.07
C ARG A 75 -6.31 -5.35 15.53
N SER A 76 -5.79 -4.25 14.97
CA SER A 76 -6.04 -2.89 15.45
C SER A 76 -7.36 -2.26 14.99
N PHE A 77 -8.06 -2.82 13.99
CA PHE A 77 -9.29 -2.21 13.45
C PHE A 77 -10.60 -2.96 13.75
N GLN A 78 -10.60 -3.94 14.67
CA GLN A 78 -11.85 -4.62 15.07
C GLN A 78 -12.67 -3.90 16.16
N ASN A 79 -12.31 -2.68 16.57
CA ASN A 79 -13.06 -1.95 17.59
C ASN A 79 -13.56 -0.58 17.08
N PHE A 80 -14.47 -0.62 16.12
CA PHE A 80 -15.57 0.35 16.10
C PHE A 80 -16.85 -0.47 16.03
N GLN A 81 -17.73 -0.21 17.01
CA GLN A 81 -18.95 -0.95 17.35
C GLN A 81 -19.82 -1.35 16.15
#